data_AF-A0AAD5HJW8-F1
#
_entry.id   AF-A0AAD5HJW8-F1
#
_cell.length_a   1.000
_cell.length_b   1.000
_cell.length_c   1.000
_cell.angle_alpha   90.00
_cell.angle_beta   90.00
_cell.angle_gamma   90.00
#
_symmetry.space_group_name_H-M   'P 1'
#
loop_
_entity.id
_entity.type
_entity.pdbx_description
1 polymer ?
#
loop_
_entity_poly.entity_id
_entity_poly.type
_entity_poly.pdbx_seq_one_letter_code
_entity_poly.pdbx_strand_id
1 'polypeptide(L)'
;MGTKGLWAFRYGGKYYVFLNELDSDKLGETLAVGVPRDPYELQAWLDEKRGDCEALKQRLEWAWLISLDAGGKWVLLSDIAGPEDLFLAPGNVRPHCEQLLQHTVVVDLDRELLDCDGVCFFRLTQLPKTLESLLQPANRYWLGLDAEPEPPYITTNAVPAPPHDNEQVIASKYRALCPRSQMPLSSTITPMNASEVLVSSMSQAYALVGQMYERAITQARDTCYETDHLFREVSYLLLSMASCSPSHVRLVNAEGLGWPTTAHECLDELSIVKYGILGADGEAQARELVSTFLSDFHEANKAPGSAPSATSYWMGSVLIWLTRSVLSRLMFEAAICAAVEEGRAVPGKREFRVVVFSIRHFILVQTVTAEISYLDTQLSEQSESEQHKSLFQRSTTLENSVNYGGPGHSDWVSDHQHGFEVLAHFFLSACSPSKTQRLSNALSTPVVLADGH
;
A
#
# COMPACT_ATOMS: atom_id res chain seq x y z
N MET A 1 -14.44 -1.81 -34.45
CA MET A 1 -14.58 -1.80 -32.97
C MET A 1 -13.30 -1.19 -32.46
N GLY A 2 -13.37 -0.05 -31.76
CA GLY A 2 -12.16 0.54 -31.19
C GLY A 2 -11.73 -0.20 -29.92
N THR A 3 -10.44 -0.18 -29.64
CA THR A 3 -9.87 -0.63 -28.37
C THR A 3 -10.10 0.46 -27.33
N LYS A 4 -10.75 0.12 -26.21
CA LYS A 4 -10.93 1.04 -25.08
C LYS A 4 -9.74 0.97 -24.12
N GLY A 5 -9.48 2.05 -23.40
CA GLY A 5 -8.29 2.22 -22.57
C GLY A 5 -8.45 3.30 -21.51
N LEU A 6 -7.53 3.34 -20.55
CA LEU A 6 -7.40 4.44 -19.62
C LEU A 6 -6.14 5.24 -19.94
N TRP A 7 -6.20 6.55 -19.73
CA TRP A 7 -4.99 7.34 -19.55
C TRP A 7 -5.08 8.18 -18.29
N ALA A 8 -3.92 8.58 -17.75
CA ALA A 8 -3.88 9.42 -16.57
C ALA A 8 -2.66 10.34 -16.53
N PHE A 9 -2.81 11.48 -15.87
CA PHE A 9 -1.67 12.19 -15.30
C PHE A 9 -1.43 11.71 -13.88
N ARG A 10 -0.18 11.55 -13.47
CA ARG A 10 0.21 11.38 -12.06
C ARG A 10 0.94 12.64 -11.61
N TYR A 11 0.42 13.29 -10.57
CA TYR A 11 0.98 14.50 -9.99
C TYR A 11 0.69 14.57 -8.48
N GLY A 12 1.68 14.97 -7.69
CA GLY A 12 1.59 14.94 -6.23
C GLY A 12 1.34 13.53 -5.67
N GLY A 13 1.77 12.49 -6.39
CA GLY A 13 1.51 11.09 -6.08
C GLY A 13 0.11 10.57 -6.43
N LYS A 14 -0.83 11.43 -6.83
CA LYS A 14 -2.22 11.06 -7.18
C LYS A 14 -2.42 10.91 -8.70
N TYR A 15 -3.23 9.94 -9.10
CA TYR A 15 -3.57 9.65 -10.50
C TYR A 15 -4.90 10.32 -10.87
N TYR A 16 -4.88 11.20 -11.87
CA TYR A 16 -6.06 11.84 -12.47
C TYR A 16 -6.45 11.04 -13.71
N VAL A 17 -7.53 10.26 -13.64
CA VAL A 17 -7.81 9.16 -14.58
C VAL A 17 -8.92 9.53 -15.56
N PHE A 18 -8.67 9.29 -16.84
CA PHE A 18 -9.53 9.60 -17.97
C PHE A 18 -9.83 8.35 -18.81
N LEU A 19 -11.02 8.27 -19.40
CA LEU A 19 -11.42 7.18 -20.27
C LEU A 19 -11.11 7.53 -21.73
N ASN A 20 -10.50 6.58 -22.46
CA ASN A 20 -10.37 6.65 -23.91
C ASN A 20 -11.25 5.57 -24.55
N GLU A 21 -12.21 5.97 -25.38
CA GLU A 21 -13.22 5.06 -25.93
C GLU A 21 -12.79 4.31 -27.20
N LEU A 22 -11.75 4.78 -27.91
CA LEU A 22 -11.34 4.26 -29.22
C LEU A 22 -9.81 4.31 -29.39
N ASP A 23 -9.27 3.39 -30.20
CA ASP A 23 -7.87 3.36 -30.67
C ASP A 23 -6.80 3.44 -29.54
N SER A 24 -7.09 2.79 -28.41
CA SER A 24 -6.23 2.76 -27.22
C SER A 24 -4.92 1.98 -27.40
N ASP A 25 -4.83 1.12 -28.43
CA ASP A 25 -3.56 0.49 -28.87
C ASP A 25 -2.50 1.54 -29.26
N LYS A 26 -2.93 2.76 -29.62
CA LYS A 26 -2.04 3.88 -29.96
C LYS A 26 -2.02 4.98 -28.91
N LEU A 27 -2.67 4.78 -27.76
CA LEU A 27 -2.79 5.81 -26.73
C LEU A 27 -1.42 6.32 -26.24
N GLY A 28 -0.46 5.41 -26.09
CA GLY A 28 0.92 5.76 -25.75
C GLY A 28 1.59 6.64 -26.80
N GLU A 29 1.39 6.35 -28.09
CA GLU A 29 1.98 7.13 -29.19
C GLU A 29 1.28 8.48 -29.35
N THR A 30 -0.05 8.52 -29.23
CA THR A 30 -0.85 9.75 -29.24
C THR A 30 -0.41 10.70 -28.14
N LEU A 31 -0.24 10.20 -26.91
CA LEU A 31 0.30 10.99 -25.79
C LEU A 31 1.76 11.40 -26.05
N ALA A 32 2.60 10.50 -26.54
CA ALA A 32 4.00 10.81 -26.85
C ALA A 32 4.20 11.86 -27.96
N VAL A 33 3.26 11.96 -28.91
CA VAL A 33 3.25 13.03 -29.92
C VAL A 33 2.88 14.39 -29.32
N GLY A 34 2.10 14.42 -28.23
CA GLY A 34 1.74 15.63 -27.50
C GLY A 34 2.83 16.18 -26.56
N VAL A 35 3.87 15.39 -26.27
CA VAL A 35 5.00 15.79 -25.39
C VAL A 35 6.04 16.58 -26.20
N PRO A 36 6.40 17.83 -25.81
CA PRO A 36 7.41 18.60 -26.52
C PRO A 36 8.82 17.99 -26.43
N ARG A 37 9.67 18.35 -27.38
CA ARG A 37 11.02 17.78 -27.56
C ARG A 37 12.13 18.76 -27.21
N ASP A 38 11.88 20.05 -27.37
CA ASP A 38 12.80 21.06 -26.87
C ASP A 38 12.73 21.10 -25.34
N PRO A 39 13.86 21.12 -24.61
CA PRO A 39 13.85 21.11 -23.15
C PRO A 39 13.08 22.29 -22.50
N TYR A 40 13.06 23.46 -23.14
CA TYR A 40 12.33 24.62 -22.62
C TYR A 40 10.82 24.52 -22.90
N GLU A 41 10.44 24.06 -24.09
CA GLU A 41 9.04 23.75 -24.40
C GLU A 41 8.49 22.63 -23.50
N LEU A 42 9.29 21.59 -23.24
CA LEU A 42 8.93 20.49 -22.36
C LEU A 42 8.75 20.96 -20.92
N GLN A 43 9.66 21.78 -20.39
CA GLN A 43 9.51 22.36 -19.05
C GLN A 43 8.23 23.20 -18.95
N ALA A 44 7.96 24.07 -19.94
CA ALA A 44 6.75 24.88 -19.96
C ALA A 44 5.47 24.02 -20.00
N TRP A 45 5.47 22.94 -20.78
CA TRP A 45 4.36 21.98 -20.86
C TRP A 45 4.19 21.17 -19.57
N LEU A 46 5.28 20.75 -18.92
CA LEU A 46 5.22 20.08 -17.62
C LEU A 46 4.59 21.01 -16.57
N ASP A 47 5.00 22.27 -16.53
CA ASP A 47 4.46 23.24 -15.57
C ASP A 47 3.01 23.64 -15.89
N GLU A 48 2.61 23.65 -17.17
CA GLU A 48 1.20 23.73 -17.60
C GLU A 48 0.38 22.54 -17.06
N LYS A 49 0.79 21.29 -17.33
CA LYS A 49 0.02 20.10 -16.90
C LYS A 49 0.01 19.92 -15.37
N ARG A 50 1.07 20.32 -14.66
CA ARG A 50 1.09 20.40 -13.19
C ARG A 50 0.08 21.45 -12.69
N GLY A 51 0.00 22.60 -13.37
CA GLY A 51 -1.01 23.63 -13.13
C GLY A 51 -2.45 23.16 -13.36
N ASP A 52 -2.71 22.45 -14.46
CA ASP A 52 -4.03 21.87 -14.78
C ASP A 52 -4.48 20.89 -13.67
N CYS A 53 -3.57 20.00 -13.23
CA CYS A 53 -3.85 19.04 -12.17
C CYS A 53 -4.15 19.73 -10.83
N GLU A 54 -3.40 20.77 -10.46
CA GLU A 54 -3.66 21.54 -9.24
C GLU A 54 -4.98 22.33 -9.31
N ALA A 55 -5.33 22.89 -10.47
CA ALA A 55 -6.62 23.55 -10.70
C ALA A 55 -7.79 22.56 -10.66
N LEU A 56 -7.63 21.34 -11.19
CA LEU A 56 -8.60 20.26 -11.09
C LEU A 56 -8.77 19.79 -9.64
N LYS A 57 -7.67 19.61 -8.91
CA LYS A 57 -7.68 19.31 -7.46
C LYS A 57 -8.46 20.36 -6.67
N GLN A 58 -8.20 21.65 -6.87
CA GLN A 58 -8.93 22.73 -6.18
C GLN A 58 -10.43 22.73 -6.50
N ARG A 59 -10.83 22.42 -7.74
CA ARG A 59 -12.25 22.25 -8.13
C ARG A 59 -12.90 21.07 -7.41
N LEU A 60 -12.20 19.93 -7.33
CA LEU A 60 -12.69 18.71 -6.66
C LEU A 60 -12.78 18.91 -5.14
N GLU A 61 -11.77 19.51 -4.51
CA GLU A 61 -11.79 19.86 -3.09
C GLU A 61 -12.99 20.77 -2.77
N TRP A 62 -13.21 21.83 -3.56
CA TRP A 62 -14.36 22.72 -3.37
C TRP A 62 -15.71 22.02 -3.57
N ALA A 63 -15.81 21.11 -4.55
CA ALA A 63 -17.04 20.37 -4.85
C ALA A 63 -17.33 19.23 -3.86
N TRP A 64 -16.34 18.73 -3.13
CA TRP A 64 -16.53 17.72 -2.07
C TRP A 64 -16.69 18.35 -0.67
N LEU A 65 -16.35 19.62 -0.49
CA LEU A 65 -16.59 20.41 0.73
C LEU A 65 -18.06 20.85 0.91
N ILE A 66 -19.05 20.15 0.32
CA ILE A 66 -20.47 20.51 0.42
C ILE A 66 -20.93 20.38 1.89
N SER A 67 -21.29 21.52 2.49
CA SER A 67 -21.87 21.56 3.83
C SER A 67 -23.18 20.78 3.89
N LEU A 68 -23.36 20.01 4.96
CA LEU A 68 -24.59 19.28 5.29
C LEU A 68 -25.85 20.16 5.35
N ASP A 69 -25.68 21.47 5.59
CA ASP A 69 -26.79 22.44 5.62
C ASP A 69 -27.27 22.85 4.21
N ALA A 70 -26.43 22.68 3.19
CA ALA A 70 -26.74 22.95 1.80
C ALA A 70 -27.29 21.66 1.15
N GLY A 71 -28.59 21.43 1.31
CA GLY A 71 -29.31 20.22 0.88
C GLY A 71 -28.74 19.56 -0.39
N GLY A 72 -28.14 18.38 -0.20
CA GLY A 72 -27.14 17.82 -1.09
C GLY A 72 -27.58 17.71 -2.55
N LYS A 73 -27.04 18.58 -3.39
CA LYS A 73 -27.11 18.43 -4.84
C LYS A 73 -25.96 17.55 -5.28
N TRP A 74 -26.26 16.33 -5.71
CA TRP A 74 -25.29 15.47 -6.40
C TRP A 74 -24.80 16.19 -7.67
N VAL A 75 -23.51 16.52 -7.69
CA VAL A 75 -22.82 17.07 -8.87
C VAL A 75 -21.99 15.93 -9.44
N LEU A 76 -22.11 15.66 -10.75
CA LEU A 76 -21.35 14.57 -11.37
C LEU A 76 -19.86 14.96 -11.45
N LEU A 77 -18.97 13.96 -11.42
CA LEU A 77 -17.52 14.21 -11.55
C LEU A 77 -17.18 14.93 -12.86
N SER A 78 -17.89 14.62 -13.95
CA SER A 78 -17.83 15.34 -15.23
C SER A 78 -18.15 16.83 -15.07
N ASP A 79 -19.20 17.17 -14.32
CA ASP A 79 -19.63 18.57 -14.14
C ASP A 79 -18.60 19.40 -13.35
N ILE A 80 -17.77 18.75 -12.53
CA ILE A 80 -16.69 19.37 -11.73
C ILE A 80 -15.40 19.44 -12.54
N ALA A 81 -15.04 18.35 -13.22
CA ALA A 81 -13.88 18.25 -14.10
C ALA A 81 -14.04 19.09 -15.38
N GLY A 82 -15.25 19.48 -15.75
CA GLY A 82 -15.50 20.27 -16.94
C GLY A 82 -15.21 19.46 -18.21
N PRO A 83 -14.56 20.02 -19.25
CA PRO A 83 -14.36 19.33 -20.53
C PRO A 83 -13.39 18.14 -20.46
N GLU A 84 -12.79 17.89 -19.29
CA GLU A 84 -11.78 16.85 -19.08
C GLU A 84 -12.38 15.47 -18.79
N ASP A 85 -13.71 15.35 -18.59
CA ASP A 85 -14.45 14.08 -18.41
C ASP A 85 -13.71 13.04 -17.54
N LEU A 86 -13.36 13.46 -16.32
CA LEU A 86 -12.63 12.63 -15.35
C LEU A 86 -13.41 11.35 -15.04
N PHE A 87 -12.82 10.20 -15.39
CA PHE A 87 -13.43 8.88 -15.25
C PHE A 87 -13.50 8.43 -13.79
N LEU A 88 -12.49 8.76 -12.98
CA LEU A 88 -12.44 8.44 -11.56
C LEU A 88 -11.84 9.61 -10.75
N ALA A 89 -12.43 9.87 -9.58
CA ALA A 89 -11.86 10.75 -8.58
C ALA A 89 -10.38 10.41 -8.31
N PRO A 90 -9.46 11.41 -8.20
CA PRO A 90 -8.03 11.14 -8.17
C PRO A 90 -7.61 10.43 -6.88
N GLY A 91 -6.76 9.41 -7.02
CA GLY A 91 -6.35 8.55 -5.90
C GLY A 91 -4.89 8.14 -5.96
N ASN A 92 -4.41 7.53 -4.87
CA ASN A 92 -3.02 7.08 -4.73
C ASN A 92 -2.74 5.77 -5.49
N VAL A 93 -3.79 5.02 -5.85
CA VAL A 93 -3.72 3.74 -6.56
C VAL A 93 -3.71 3.98 -8.07
N ARG A 94 -2.81 3.30 -8.77
CA ARG A 94 -2.68 3.30 -10.22
C ARG A 94 -3.99 2.84 -10.86
N PRO A 95 -4.49 3.51 -11.91
CA PRO A 95 -5.60 2.98 -12.69
C PRO A 95 -5.27 1.59 -13.23
N HIS A 96 -6.26 0.71 -13.20
CA HIS A 96 -6.25 -0.60 -13.83
C HIS A 96 -7.71 -1.02 -14.04
N CYS A 97 -8.05 -1.58 -15.20
CA CYS A 97 -9.39 -2.07 -15.48
C CYS A 97 -9.38 -3.57 -15.77
N GLU A 98 -10.28 -4.33 -15.16
CA GLU A 98 -10.18 -5.79 -15.10
C GLU A 98 -10.74 -6.55 -16.30
N GLN A 99 -11.66 -5.95 -17.07
CA GLN A 99 -12.58 -6.77 -17.90
C GLN A 99 -12.75 -6.32 -19.36
N LEU A 100 -12.50 -5.06 -19.73
CA LEU A 100 -12.83 -4.55 -21.08
C LEU A 100 -11.84 -3.54 -21.69
N LEU A 101 -10.85 -3.05 -20.94
CA LEU A 101 -9.89 -2.05 -21.43
C LEU A 101 -8.52 -2.72 -21.62
N GLN A 102 -7.91 -2.55 -22.79
CA GLN A 102 -6.69 -3.30 -23.15
C GLN A 102 -5.40 -2.60 -22.74
N HIS A 103 -5.45 -1.27 -22.54
CA HIS A 103 -4.27 -0.45 -22.25
C HIS A 103 -4.54 0.61 -21.17
N THR A 104 -3.52 0.88 -20.36
CA THR A 104 -3.46 1.97 -19.38
C THR A 104 -2.16 2.73 -19.52
N VAL A 105 -2.23 4.00 -19.93
CA VAL A 105 -1.05 4.86 -20.11
C VAL A 105 -1.03 5.97 -19.07
N VAL A 106 0.05 6.10 -18.32
CA VAL A 106 0.23 7.16 -17.32
C VAL A 106 1.37 8.08 -17.73
N VAL A 107 1.11 9.39 -17.75
CA VAL A 107 2.14 10.43 -17.78
C VAL A 107 2.46 10.81 -16.34
N ASP A 108 3.61 10.40 -15.84
CA ASP A 108 4.10 10.72 -14.50
C ASP A 108 4.83 12.06 -14.53
N LEU A 109 4.15 13.12 -14.06
CA LEU A 109 4.66 14.50 -14.01
C LEU A 109 5.59 14.72 -12.80
N ASP A 110 5.57 13.83 -11.81
CA ASP A 110 6.43 13.86 -10.62
C ASP A 110 7.82 13.27 -10.93
N ARG A 111 7.87 12.25 -11.81
CA ARG A 111 9.10 11.53 -12.21
C ARG A 111 9.55 11.81 -13.65
N GLU A 112 8.75 12.54 -14.42
CA GLU A 112 8.97 12.89 -15.83
C GLU A 112 9.08 11.66 -16.74
N LEU A 113 8.14 10.73 -16.56
CA LEU A 113 8.06 9.44 -17.27
C LEU A 113 6.74 9.27 -18.03
N LEU A 114 6.78 8.55 -19.15
CA LEU A 114 5.62 7.87 -19.72
C LEU A 114 5.67 6.39 -19.30
N ASP A 115 4.57 5.90 -18.75
CA ASP A 115 4.37 4.54 -18.27
C ASP A 115 3.24 3.89 -19.09
N CYS A 116 3.57 2.84 -19.84
CA CYS A 116 2.60 2.03 -20.56
C CYS A 116 2.41 0.69 -19.84
N ASP A 117 1.17 0.41 -19.44
CA ASP A 117 0.70 -0.85 -18.84
C ASP A 117 1.43 -1.29 -17.55
N GLY A 118 2.26 -0.43 -16.96
CA GLY A 118 2.96 -0.68 -15.70
C GLY A 118 4.22 -1.52 -15.83
N VAL A 119 4.59 -1.84 -17.07
CA VAL A 119 5.72 -2.71 -17.42
C VAL A 119 6.67 -2.06 -18.42
N CYS A 120 6.29 -0.97 -19.08
CA CYS A 120 7.15 -0.21 -20.00
C CYS A 120 7.28 1.24 -19.54
N PHE A 121 8.50 1.72 -19.30
CA PHE A 121 8.74 3.08 -18.83
C PHE A 121 9.72 3.82 -19.75
N PHE A 122 9.36 5.05 -20.11
CA PHE A 122 10.11 5.91 -21.03
C PHE A 122 10.32 7.30 -20.42
N ARG A 123 11.49 7.91 -20.59
CA ARG A 123 11.74 9.29 -20.14
C ARG A 123 11.08 10.30 -21.08
N LEU A 124 10.29 11.23 -20.55
CA LEU A 124 9.62 12.27 -21.35
C LEU A 124 10.64 13.15 -22.12
N THR A 125 11.78 13.45 -21.50
CA THR A 125 12.88 14.22 -22.10
C THR A 125 13.53 13.58 -23.33
N GLN A 126 13.28 12.30 -23.61
CA GLN A 126 13.91 11.55 -24.70
C GLN A 126 12.89 10.73 -25.50
N LEU A 127 11.61 11.10 -25.44
CA LEU A 127 10.50 10.27 -25.91
C LEU A 127 10.50 10.08 -27.45
N PRO A 128 10.57 8.82 -27.95
CA PRO A 128 10.57 8.54 -29.38
C PRO A 128 9.19 8.74 -30.01
N LYS A 129 9.12 8.88 -31.34
CA LYS A 129 7.85 9.11 -32.07
C LYS A 129 6.95 7.87 -32.18
N THR A 130 7.53 6.70 -32.00
CA THR A 130 6.89 5.40 -32.19
C THR A 130 7.35 4.52 -31.04
N LEU A 131 6.39 4.04 -30.25
CA LEU A 131 6.63 3.26 -29.04
C LEU A 131 6.39 1.76 -29.28
N GLU A 132 5.57 1.37 -30.27
CA GLU A 132 5.19 -0.03 -30.53
C GLU A 132 6.41 -0.97 -30.54
N SER A 133 7.44 -0.65 -31.33
CA SER A 133 8.68 -1.43 -31.43
C SER A 133 9.55 -1.48 -30.17
N LEU A 134 9.21 -0.68 -29.14
CA LEU A 134 10.01 -0.47 -27.93
C LEU A 134 9.32 -1.02 -26.67
N LEU A 135 8.02 -1.36 -26.74
CA LEU A 135 7.28 -1.98 -25.64
C LEU A 135 7.92 -3.31 -25.21
N GLN A 136 8.29 -4.17 -26.16
CA GLN A 136 8.92 -5.46 -25.86
C GLN A 136 10.31 -5.30 -25.17
N PRO A 137 11.26 -4.49 -25.70
CA PRO A 137 12.50 -4.16 -24.98
C PRO A 137 12.26 -3.55 -23.58
N ALA A 138 11.32 -2.61 -23.45
CA ALA A 138 11.05 -1.96 -22.17
C ALA A 138 10.52 -2.93 -21.11
N ASN A 139 9.59 -3.81 -21.50
CA ASN A 139 9.07 -4.87 -20.63
C ASN A 139 10.17 -5.87 -20.21
N ARG A 140 11.02 -6.32 -21.14
CA ARG A 140 12.16 -7.20 -20.81
C ARG A 140 13.14 -6.55 -19.83
N TYR A 141 13.45 -5.27 -20.02
CA TYR A 141 14.31 -4.51 -19.11
C TYR A 141 13.67 -4.36 -17.72
N TRP A 142 12.38 -4.04 -17.65
CA TRP A 142 11.63 -3.97 -16.38
C TRP A 142 11.57 -5.31 -15.64
N LEU A 143 11.43 -6.42 -16.37
CA LEU A 143 11.51 -7.78 -15.82
C LEU A 143 12.93 -8.19 -15.37
N GLY A 144 13.95 -7.35 -15.61
CA GLY A 144 15.36 -7.67 -15.29
C GLY A 144 15.97 -8.74 -16.20
N LEU A 145 15.38 -9.02 -17.36
CA LEU A 145 15.88 -10.00 -18.33
C LEU A 145 17.03 -9.45 -19.18
N ASP A 146 17.13 -8.12 -19.29
CA ASP A 146 18.20 -7.39 -19.96
C ASP A 146 18.93 -6.50 -18.95
N ALA A 147 20.27 -6.49 -18.98
CA ALA A 147 21.08 -5.81 -17.95
C ALA A 147 21.12 -4.28 -18.10
N GLU A 148 21.08 -3.79 -19.34
CA GLU A 148 21.01 -2.37 -19.69
C GLU A 148 19.96 -2.17 -20.79
N PRO A 149 19.27 -1.02 -20.82
CA PRO A 149 18.32 -0.73 -21.88
C PRO A 149 19.08 -0.30 -23.14
N GLU A 150 18.96 -1.07 -24.23
CA GLU A 150 19.67 -0.75 -25.49
C GLU A 150 19.28 0.61 -26.13
N PRO A 151 18.23 1.31 -25.68
CA PRO A 151 18.11 2.76 -25.86
C PRO A 151 18.03 3.56 -24.54
N PRO A 152 18.68 4.74 -24.44
CA PRO A 152 18.77 5.54 -23.21
C PRO A 152 17.45 6.17 -22.73
N TYR A 153 16.41 6.13 -23.57
CA TYR A 153 15.07 6.60 -23.25
C TYR A 153 14.22 5.56 -22.50
N ILE A 154 14.56 4.27 -22.56
CA ILE A 154 13.94 3.23 -21.73
C ILE A 154 14.52 3.33 -20.32
N THR A 155 13.67 3.17 -19.31
CA THR A 155 14.03 3.24 -17.90
C THR A 155 13.17 2.26 -17.10
N THR A 156 13.30 2.26 -15.77
CA THR A 156 12.32 1.65 -14.87
C THR A 156 11.67 2.72 -14.00
N ASN A 157 10.61 2.34 -13.26
CA ASN A 157 10.04 3.12 -12.17
C ASN A 157 10.80 2.96 -10.84
N ALA A 158 11.92 2.24 -10.81
CA ALA A 158 12.75 2.09 -9.62
C ALA A 158 13.63 3.33 -9.43
N VAL A 159 13.43 4.04 -8.32
CA VAL A 159 14.37 5.04 -7.82
C VAL A 159 15.65 4.32 -7.34
N PRO A 160 16.87 4.85 -7.60
CA PRO A 160 18.07 4.29 -7.01
C PRO A 160 17.93 4.17 -5.49
N ALA A 161 18.30 3.01 -4.92
CA ALA A 161 18.34 2.85 -3.47
C ALA A 161 19.27 3.91 -2.85
N PRO A 162 18.90 4.52 -1.70
CA PRO A 162 19.77 5.50 -1.05
C PRO A 162 21.12 4.87 -0.71
N PRO A 163 22.23 5.63 -0.74
CA PRO A 163 23.54 5.10 -0.39
C PRO A 163 23.55 4.68 1.09
N HIS A 164 23.75 3.39 1.33
CA HIS A 164 23.87 2.84 2.67
C HIS A 164 25.30 3.00 3.22
N ASP A 165 25.43 2.94 4.55
CA ASP A 165 26.72 2.76 5.22
C ASP A 165 27.50 1.59 4.59
N ASN A 166 28.83 1.64 4.63
CA ASN A 166 29.67 0.51 4.20
C ASN A 166 29.27 -0.77 4.97
N GLU A 167 29.11 -1.89 4.27
CA GLU A 167 28.75 -3.20 4.82
C GLU A 167 29.54 -3.59 6.08
N GLN A 168 30.85 -3.27 6.13
CA GLN A 168 31.68 -3.53 7.31
C GLN A 168 31.24 -2.73 8.55
N VAL A 169 30.72 -1.52 8.36
CA VAL A 169 30.19 -0.65 9.43
C VAL A 169 28.85 -1.21 9.92
N ILE A 170 27.94 -1.55 9.00
CA ILE A 170 26.63 -2.15 9.34
C ILE A 170 26.83 -3.47 10.10
N ALA A 171 27.65 -4.38 9.58
CA ALA A 171 27.91 -5.65 10.23
C ALA A 171 28.60 -5.50 11.60
N SER A 172 29.33 -4.40 11.83
CA SER A 172 29.95 -4.11 13.12
C SER A 172 28.96 -3.49 14.12
N LYS A 173 28.10 -2.56 13.66
CA LYS A 173 26.96 -2.03 14.43
C LYS A 173 26.03 -3.16 14.86
N TYR A 174 25.66 -4.05 13.95
CA TYR A 174 24.76 -5.18 14.21
C TYR A 174 25.36 -6.17 15.22
N ARG A 175 26.63 -6.55 15.07
CA ARG A 175 27.34 -7.39 16.05
C ARG A 175 27.39 -6.76 17.45
N ALA A 176 27.48 -5.44 17.56
CA ALA A 176 27.46 -4.74 18.86
C ALA A 176 26.09 -4.77 19.58
N LEU A 177 25.01 -5.18 18.90
CA LEU A 177 23.69 -5.40 19.50
C LEU A 177 23.53 -6.79 20.15
N CYS A 178 24.56 -7.65 20.07
CA CYS A 178 24.56 -9.03 20.55
C CYS A 178 23.29 -9.82 20.12
N PRO A 179 22.97 -9.87 18.82
CA PRO A 179 21.67 -10.33 18.32
C PRO A 179 21.45 -11.82 18.56
N ARG A 180 20.30 -12.16 19.15
CA ARG A 180 19.87 -13.54 19.40
C ARG A 180 18.62 -13.87 18.57
N SER A 181 18.73 -14.78 17.60
CA SER A 181 17.56 -15.32 16.93
C SER A 181 16.72 -16.10 17.95
N GLN A 182 15.44 -15.77 18.07
CA GLN A 182 14.47 -16.64 18.75
C GLN A 182 13.98 -17.69 17.75
N MET A 183 13.72 -18.92 18.21
CA MET A 183 12.83 -19.81 17.47
C MET A 183 11.38 -19.43 17.79
N PRO A 184 10.44 -19.59 16.84
CA PRO A 184 9.02 -19.52 17.15
C PRO A 184 8.73 -20.50 18.30
N LEU A 185 8.18 -20.00 19.40
CA LEU A 185 7.62 -20.87 20.43
C LEU A 185 6.48 -21.64 19.78
N SER A 186 6.67 -22.95 19.61
CA SER A 186 5.67 -23.82 19.00
C SER A 186 4.34 -23.63 19.70
N SER A 187 3.28 -23.32 18.93
CA SER A 187 1.96 -22.99 19.46
C SER A 187 1.50 -24.09 20.41
N THR A 188 1.63 -23.82 21.69
CA THR A 188 1.27 -24.77 22.74
C THR A 188 -0.23 -24.59 22.89
N ILE A 189 -1.01 -25.63 22.54
CA ILE A 189 -2.47 -25.57 22.46
C ILE A 189 -3.02 -25.03 23.78
N THR A 190 -3.30 -23.73 23.80
CA THR A 190 -3.78 -22.99 24.95
C THR A 190 -5.29 -22.86 24.75
N PRO A 191 -6.13 -23.09 25.78
CA PRO A 191 -7.57 -22.93 25.62
C PRO A 191 -7.89 -21.54 25.07
N MET A 192 -8.79 -21.46 24.09
CA MET A 192 -9.22 -20.22 23.44
C MET A 192 -9.58 -19.17 24.50
N ASN A 193 -8.63 -18.27 24.73
CA ASN A 193 -8.82 -17.07 25.53
C ASN A 193 -9.43 -15.99 24.61
N ALA A 194 -9.91 -14.90 25.18
CA ALA A 194 -10.55 -13.87 24.37
C ALA A 194 -9.60 -13.12 23.41
N SER A 195 -8.27 -13.22 23.60
CA SER A 195 -7.30 -12.76 22.59
C SER A 195 -7.19 -13.70 21.39
N GLU A 196 -7.32 -15.02 21.56
CA GLU A 196 -7.35 -15.95 20.40
C GLU A 196 -8.56 -15.68 19.50
N VAL A 197 -9.75 -15.46 20.10
CA VAL A 197 -10.97 -15.10 19.36
C VAL A 197 -10.75 -13.78 18.60
N LEU A 198 -10.17 -12.77 19.26
CA LEU A 198 -9.87 -11.48 18.65
C LEU A 198 -8.87 -11.60 17.49
N VAL A 199 -7.76 -12.32 17.66
CA VAL A 199 -6.78 -12.56 16.59
C VAL A 199 -7.46 -13.29 15.43
N SER A 200 -8.24 -14.34 15.69
CA SER A 200 -8.95 -15.08 14.64
C SER A 200 -9.93 -14.22 13.84
N SER A 201 -10.74 -13.38 14.51
CA SER A 201 -11.63 -12.44 13.83
C SER A 201 -10.85 -11.39 13.02
N MET A 202 -9.72 -10.90 13.54
CA MET A 202 -8.88 -9.94 12.82
C MET A 202 -8.13 -10.59 11.64
N SER A 203 -7.76 -11.87 11.71
CA SER A 203 -7.22 -12.64 10.58
C SER A 203 -8.23 -12.76 9.43
N GLN A 204 -9.51 -12.97 9.76
CA GLN A 204 -10.60 -12.99 8.75
C GLN A 204 -10.81 -11.62 8.12
N ALA A 205 -10.87 -10.56 8.92
CA ALA A 205 -10.95 -9.19 8.42
C ALA A 205 -9.72 -8.84 7.55
N TYR A 206 -8.52 -9.27 7.95
CA TYR A 206 -7.28 -9.07 7.19
C TYR A 206 -7.32 -9.76 5.83
N ALA A 207 -7.85 -10.99 5.75
CA ALA A 207 -8.04 -11.69 4.48
C ALA A 207 -9.00 -10.96 3.53
N LEU A 208 -10.11 -10.41 4.05
CA LEU A 208 -11.06 -9.60 3.27
C LEU A 208 -10.42 -8.29 2.79
N VAL A 209 -9.70 -7.58 3.67
CA VAL A 209 -8.94 -6.36 3.30
C VAL A 209 -7.86 -6.68 2.26
N GLY A 210 -7.20 -7.84 2.37
CA GLY A 210 -6.24 -8.34 1.38
C GLY A 210 -6.86 -8.48 0.00
N GLN A 211 -8.06 -9.04 -0.10
CA GLN A 211 -8.81 -9.18 -1.36
C GLN A 211 -9.29 -7.82 -1.88
N MET A 212 -9.91 -6.99 -1.04
CA MET A 212 -10.46 -5.69 -1.42
C MET A 212 -9.40 -4.71 -1.93
N TYR A 213 -8.21 -4.76 -1.35
CA TYR A 213 -7.13 -3.79 -1.62
C TYR A 213 -5.90 -4.45 -2.25
N GLU A 214 -6.02 -5.67 -2.78
CA GLU A 214 -4.94 -6.46 -3.40
C GLU A 214 -4.07 -5.61 -4.34
N ARG A 215 -4.72 -4.83 -5.21
CA ARG A 215 -4.11 -3.92 -6.18
C ARG A 215 -3.24 -2.85 -5.51
N ALA A 216 -3.78 -2.21 -4.48
CA ALA A 216 -3.11 -1.13 -3.76
C ALA A 216 -1.96 -1.68 -2.90
N ILE A 217 -2.17 -2.83 -2.27
CA ILE A 217 -1.16 -3.58 -1.51
C ILE A 217 -0.01 -3.99 -2.45
N THR A 218 -0.32 -4.58 -3.60
CA THR A 218 0.65 -5.01 -4.62
C THR A 218 1.44 -3.84 -5.20
N GLN A 219 0.76 -2.74 -5.56
CA GLN A 219 1.43 -1.54 -6.03
C GLN A 219 2.36 -0.94 -4.96
N ALA A 220 1.88 -0.81 -3.72
CA ALA A 220 2.68 -0.34 -2.60
C ALA A 220 3.92 -1.21 -2.38
N ARG A 221 3.73 -2.53 -2.37
CA ARG A 221 4.75 -3.56 -2.19
C ARG A 221 5.85 -3.49 -3.25
N ASP A 222 5.46 -3.44 -4.52
CA ASP A 222 6.40 -3.68 -5.62
C ASP A 222 6.94 -2.38 -6.24
N THR A 223 6.16 -1.28 -6.23
CA THR A 223 6.51 -0.03 -6.95
C THR A 223 6.84 1.17 -6.05
N CYS A 224 6.48 1.12 -4.76
CA CYS A 224 6.69 2.22 -3.82
C CYS A 224 7.87 1.99 -2.85
N TYR A 225 8.32 3.07 -2.23
CA TYR A 225 9.32 3.13 -1.17
C TYR A 225 8.66 3.48 0.17
N GLU A 226 9.34 3.24 1.29
CA GLU A 226 8.84 3.61 2.63
C GLU A 226 8.51 5.11 2.79
N THR A 227 9.08 5.97 1.95
CA THR A 227 8.78 7.42 1.89
C THR A 227 7.59 7.79 1.01
N ASP A 228 7.02 6.86 0.22
CA ASP A 228 5.85 7.11 -0.62
C ASP A 228 4.55 7.00 0.20
N HIS A 229 3.57 7.86 -0.10
CA HIS A 229 2.30 7.93 0.63
C HIS A 229 1.56 6.58 0.68
N LEU A 230 1.40 5.94 -0.48
CA LEU A 230 0.69 4.67 -0.60
C LEU A 230 1.34 3.54 0.21
N PHE A 231 2.68 3.49 0.27
CA PHE A 231 3.39 2.51 1.10
C PHE A 231 3.09 2.71 2.58
N ARG A 232 3.08 3.95 3.06
CA ARG A 232 2.81 4.27 4.47
C ARG A 232 1.36 4.00 4.85
N GLU A 233 0.39 4.38 4.03
CA GLU A 233 -1.04 4.09 4.29
C GLU A 233 -1.29 2.57 4.31
N VAL A 234 -0.83 1.83 3.30
CA VAL A 234 -0.95 0.35 3.30
C VAL A 234 -0.25 -0.27 4.50
N SER A 235 0.99 0.12 4.82
CA SER A 235 1.70 -0.42 5.98
C SER A 235 1.00 -0.10 7.29
N TYR A 236 0.55 1.16 7.44
CA TYR A 236 -0.15 1.63 8.64
C TYR A 236 -1.47 0.88 8.83
N LEU A 237 -2.21 0.62 7.76
CA LEU A 237 -3.40 -0.23 7.76
C LEU A 237 -3.09 -1.65 8.26
N LEU A 238 -2.16 -2.37 7.62
CA LEU A 238 -1.89 -3.78 7.94
C LEU A 238 -1.41 -3.92 9.40
N LEU A 239 -0.57 -2.98 9.85
CA LEU A 239 -0.13 -2.86 11.24
C LEU A 239 -1.27 -2.50 12.20
N SER A 240 -2.19 -1.63 11.81
CA SER A 240 -3.36 -1.27 12.62
C SER A 240 -4.27 -2.48 12.84
N MET A 241 -4.49 -3.29 11.80
CA MET A 241 -5.23 -4.56 11.91
C MET A 241 -4.52 -5.55 12.83
N ALA A 242 -3.22 -5.74 12.64
CA ALA A 242 -2.43 -6.62 13.50
C ALA A 242 -2.35 -6.09 14.95
N SER A 243 -2.46 -4.79 15.19
CA SER A 243 -2.50 -4.24 16.56
C SER A 243 -3.70 -4.73 17.38
N CYS A 244 -4.75 -5.24 16.71
CA CYS A 244 -6.04 -5.63 17.30
C CYS A 244 -6.64 -4.55 18.23
N SER A 245 -6.29 -3.28 18.02
CA SER A 245 -6.67 -2.18 18.90
C SER A 245 -7.84 -1.37 18.33
N PRO A 246 -8.92 -1.13 19.09
CA PRO A 246 -10.04 -0.29 18.69
C PRO A 246 -9.68 1.21 18.60
N SER A 247 -8.45 1.59 18.98
CA SER A 247 -7.89 2.93 18.68
C SER A 247 -7.39 3.06 17.24
N HIS A 248 -7.08 1.95 16.57
CA HIS A 248 -6.45 1.92 15.25
C HIS A 248 -7.32 1.22 14.19
N VAL A 249 -8.28 0.38 14.59
CA VAL A 249 -9.31 -0.18 13.69
C VAL A 249 -10.69 0.00 14.29
N ARG A 250 -11.62 0.48 13.47
CA ARG A 250 -13.05 0.53 13.78
C ARG A 250 -13.80 -0.35 12.78
N LEU A 251 -14.38 -1.44 13.28
CA LEU A 251 -15.35 -2.22 12.51
C LEU A 251 -16.74 -1.64 12.79
N VAL A 252 -17.54 -1.42 11.75
CA VAL A 252 -18.90 -0.90 11.83
C VAL A 252 -19.85 -1.95 11.27
N ASN A 253 -21.03 -2.13 11.87
CA ASN A 253 -22.02 -3.04 11.32
C ASN A 253 -22.67 -2.42 10.07
N ALA A 254 -22.42 -3.02 8.90
CA ALA A 254 -22.98 -2.59 7.62
C ALA A 254 -24.52 -2.68 7.57
N GLU A 255 -25.12 -3.68 8.22
CA GLU A 255 -26.59 -3.81 8.33
C GLU A 255 -27.20 -2.61 9.07
N GLY A 256 -26.50 -2.12 10.09
CA GLY A 256 -26.90 -0.93 10.86
C GLY A 256 -26.78 0.38 10.08
N LEU A 257 -26.05 0.38 8.96
CA LEU A 257 -25.95 1.49 8.01
C LEU A 257 -26.96 1.36 6.85
N GLY A 258 -27.77 0.29 6.82
CA GLY A 258 -28.71 0.00 5.74
C GLY A 258 -28.05 -0.43 4.43
N TRP A 259 -26.80 -0.91 4.47
CA TRP A 259 -26.11 -1.44 3.30
C TRP A 259 -26.62 -2.85 2.94
N PRO A 260 -26.50 -3.28 1.66
CA PRO A 260 -26.89 -4.63 1.24
C PRO A 260 -26.28 -5.71 2.13
N THR A 261 -27.07 -6.73 2.48
CA THR A 261 -26.64 -7.82 3.38
C THR A 261 -25.59 -8.75 2.77
N THR A 262 -25.36 -8.71 1.45
CA THR A 262 -24.29 -9.48 0.81
C THR A 262 -23.05 -8.63 0.58
N ALA A 263 -21.90 -9.15 0.99
CA ALA A 263 -20.61 -8.50 0.77
C ALA A 263 -20.32 -8.31 -0.74
N HIS A 264 -20.82 -9.19 -1.60
CA HIS A 264 -20.58 -9.11 -3.04
C HIS A 264 -21.29 -7.92 -3.71
N GLU A 265 -22.57 -7.69 -3.39
CA GLU A 265 -23.31 -6.50 -3.88
C GLU A 265 -22.71 -5.21 -3.29
N CYS A 266 -22.30 -5.25 -2.02
CA CYS A 266 -21.55 -4.14 -1.43
C CYS A 266 -20.21 -3.87 -2.14
N LEU A 267 -19.48 -4.87 -2.64
CA LEU A 267 -18.16 -4.68 -3.24
C LEU A 267 -18.23 -3.92 -4.58
N ASP A 268 -19.20 -4.27 -5.43
CA ASP A 268 -19.44 -3.55 -6.68
C ASP A 268 -19.86 -2.09 -6.39
N GLU A 269 -20.79 -1.88 -5.45
CA GLU A 269 -21.21 -0.52 -5.07
C GLU A 269 -20.09 0.27 -4.37
N LEU A 270 -19.28 -0.34 -3.50
CA LEU A 270 -18.17 0.34 -2.79
C LEU A 270 -17.01 0.74 -3.72
N SER A 271 -16.86 0.07 -4.86
CA SER A 271 -15.93 0.51 -5.91
C SER A 271 -16.36 1.86 -6.54
N ILE A 272 -17.66 2.17 -6.50
CA ILE A 272 -18.31 3.35 -7.09
C ILE A 272 -18.57 4.44 -6.03
N VAL A 273 -19.07 4.05 -4.85
CA VAL A 273 -19.40 4.91 -3.71
C VAL A 273 -18.12 5.28 -2.98
N LYS A 274 -17.38 6.22 -3.58
CA LYS A 274 -16.08 6.66 -3.05
C LYS A 274 -16.16 7.51 -1.77
N TYR A 275 -17.36 7.76 -1.24
CA TYR A 275 -17.61 8.65 -0.09
C TYR A 275 -18.80 8.18 0.75
N GLY A 276 -18.71 8.32 2.07
CA GLY A 276 -19.79 8.13 3.04
C GLY A 276 -19.71 9.16 4.18
N ILE A 277 -20.70 9.20 5.06
CA ILE A 277 -20.68 10.05 6.26
C ILE A 277 -20.89 9.17 7.48
N LEU A 278 -19.88 9.08 8.35
CA LEU A 278 -20.03 8.47 9.67
C LEU A 278 -20.69 9.49 10.62
N GLY A 279 -22.00 9.34 10.79
CA GLY A 279 -22.75 9.99 11.87
C GLY A 279 -23.13 8.97 12.95
N ALA A 280 -23.08 9.39 14.21
CA ALA A 280 -23.85 8.72 15.26
C ALA A 280 -25.25 9.33 15.34
N ASP A 281 -26.21 8.58 15.87
CA ASP A 281 -27.51 9.12 16.24
C ASP A 281 -27.39 10.18 17.34
N GLY A 282 -27.64 11.44 16.98
CA GLY A 282 -27.70 12.59 17.91
C GLY A 282 -26.57 13.61 17.77
N GLU A 283 -26.79 14.80 18.34
CA GLU A 283 -25.90 15.97 18.18
C GLU A 283 -24.55 15.87 18.93
N ALA A 284 -24.27 14.76 19.61
CA ALA A 284 -23.13 14.63 20.52
C ALA A 284 -21.82 14.20 19.84
N GLN A 285 -21.85 13.77 18.58
CA GLN A 285 -20.67 13.29 17.85
C GLN A 285 -20.56 13.98 16.50
N ALA A 286 -19.36 14.46 16.16
CA ALA A 286 -19.10 15.10 14.88
C ALA A 286 -19.37 14.11 13.74
N ARG A 287 -20.16 14.54 12.75
CA ARG A 287 -20.37 13.80 11.50
C ARG A 287 -19.09 13.88 10.68
N GLU A 288 -18.47 12.74 10.41
CA GLU A 288 -17.17 12.66 9.73
C GLU A 288 -17.39 12.21 8.28
N LEU A 289 -16.98 13.03 7.31
CA LEU A 289 -16.97 12.67 5.89
C LEU A 289 -15.82 11.68 5.66
N VAL A 290 -16.14 10.50 5.15
CA VAL A 290 -15.21 9.41 4.89
C VAL A 290 -15.06 9.24 3.39
N SER A 291 -13.89 9.48 2.83
CA SER A 291 -13.54 8.99 1.49
C SER A 291 -13.17 7.50 1.55
N THR A 292 -13.10 6.84 0.39
CA THR A 292 -12.61 5.46 0.30
C THR A 292 -11.33 5.25 1.10
N PHE A 293 -11.27 4.11 1.76
CA PHE A 293 -10.06 3.54 2.33
C PHE A 293 -8.86 3.63 1.35
N LEU A 294 -7.68 4.02 1.86
CA LEU A 294 -6.48 4.43 1.10
C LEU A 294 -6.59 5.74 0.28
N SER A 295 -7.74 6.40 0.28
CA SER A 295 -7.87 7.85 0.06
C SER A 295 -7.83 8.56 1.40
N ASP A 296 -6.70 8.39 2.09
CA ASP A 296 -6.22 9.26 3.16
C ASP A 296 -6.99 9.18 4.50
N PHE A 297 -7.30 8.01 5.11
CA PHE A 297 -7.93 7.96 6.46
C PHE A 297 -7.71 6.63 7.23
N HIS A 298 -7.19 6.69 8.46
CA HIS A 298 -6.99 5.49 9.31
C HIS A 298 -7.24 5.64 10.82
N GLU A 299 -7.27 6.84 11.40
CA GLU A 299 -7.40 7.02 12.86
C GLU A 299 -8.50 8.01 13.25
N ALA A 300 -9.19 7.71 14.35
CA ALA A 300 -10.28 8.52 14.86
C ALA A 300 -9.86 9.95 15.24
N ASN A 301 -10.57 10.96 14.71
CA ASN A 301 -10.26 12.38 14.90
C ASN A 301 -8.86 12.80 14.36
N LYS A 302 -8.26 12.02 13.46
CA LYS A 302 -7.11 12.47 12.66
C LYS A 302 -7.58 12.93 11.29
N ALA A 303 -6.88 13.92 10.76
CA ALA A 303 -7.10 14.43 9.41
C ALA A 303 -6.69 13.39 8.34
N PRO A 304 -7.05 13.65 7.06
CA PRO A 304 -6.44 12.99 5.93
C PRO A 304 -5.03 13.53 5.62
N GLY A 305 -4.02 12.70 5.30
CA GLY A 305 -3.92 11.26 5.55
C GLY A 305 -3.46 10.96 6.98
N SER A 306 -3.82 9.79 7.53
CA SER A 306 -3.55 9.52 8.96
C SER A 306 -2.32 8.64 9.24
N ALA A 307 -1.77 7.94 8.24
CA ALA A 307 -0.48 7.27 8.43
C ALA A 307 0.61 8.31 8.75
N PRO A 308 1.48 8.07 9.74
CA PRO A 308 2.59 8.97 10.06
C PRO A 308 3.42 9.29 8.81
N SER A 309 3.82 10.54 8.65
CA SER A 309 4.65 10.97 7.52
C SER A 309 6.09 10.44 7.60
N ALA A 310 6.54 10.10 8.81
CA ALA A 310 7.83 9.49 9.08
C ALA A 310 7.81 7.97 8.85
N THR A 311 8.95 7.41 8.48
CA THR A 311 9.17 5.95 8.36
C THR A 311 9.37 5.28 9.71
N SER A 312 9.60 6.04 10.79
CA SER A 312 9.63 5.56 12.18
C SER A 312 8.49 6.20 12.99
N TYR A 313 7.76 5.41 13.79
CA TYR A 313 6.73 5.92 14.71
C TYR A 313 6.36 4.92 15.80
N TRP A 314 5.77 5.39 16.89
CA TRP A 314 5.32 4.53 17.99
C TRP A 314 3.84 4.17 17.85
N MET A 315 3.53 2.89 17.67
CA MET A 315 2.19 2.33 17.78
C MET A 315 2.01 1.74 19.19
N GLY A 316 1.50 2.56 20.11
CA GLY A 316 1.40 2.21 21.52
C GLY A 316 2.77 2.04 22.19
N SER A 317 3.07 0.82 22.66
CA SER A 317 4.36 0.45 23.28
C SER A 317 5.39 -0.10 22.29
N VAL A 318 5.01 -0.25 21.01
CA VAL A 318 5.82 -0.84 19.95
C VAL A 318 6.33 0.26 19.01
N LEU A 319 7.62 0.26 18.69
CA LEU A 319 8.20 1.09 17.65
C LEU A 319 7.97 0.40 16.30
N ILE A 320 7.46 1.14 15.32
CA ILE A 320 7.39 0.72 13.93
C ILE A 320 8.56 1.34 13.19
N TRP A 321 9.23 0.55 12.36
CA TRP A 321 10.23 1.00 11.40
C TRP A 321 9.86 0.47 10.01
N LEU A 322 9.43 1.35 9.11
CA LEU A 322 9.07 1.02 7.74
C LEU A 322 10.32 0.90 6.86
N THR A 323 10.38 -0.14 6.04
CA THR A 323 11.40 -0.35 5.01
C THR A 323 10.79 -1.08 3.83
N ARG A 324 11.13 -0.70 2.59
CA ARG A 324 10.67 -1.41 1.40
C ARG A 324 11.06 -2.90 1.41
N SER A 325 12.27 -3.23 1.86
CA SER A 325 12.78 -4.61 1.83
C SER A 325 13.78 -4.92 2.94
N VAL A 326 13.79 -6.18 3.38
CA VAL A 326 14.79 -6.78 4.28
C VAL A 326 15.41 -8.05 3.68
N LEU A 327 15.21 -8.30 2.38
CA LEU A 327 15.57 -9.56 1.71
C LEU A 327 17.08 -9.85 1.64
N SER A 328 17.92 -8.81 1.65
CA SER A 328 19.37 -8.99 1.73
C SER A 328 19.83 -8.84 3.18
N ARG A 329 20.84 -9.63 3.56
CA ARG A 329 21.47 -9.55 4.87
C ARG A 329 21.89 -8.12 5.24
N LEU A 330 22.39 -7.35 4.28
CA LEU A 330 22.77 -5.96 4.48
C LEU A 330 21.58 -5.08 4.89
N MET A 331 20.44 -5.21 4.20
CA MET A 331 19.21 -4.47 4.52
C MET A 331 18.60 -4.90 5.84
N PHE A 332 18.58 -6.21 6.11
CA PHE A 332 18.16 -6.79 7.38
C PHE A 332 18.96 -6.21 8.56
N GLU A 333 20.30 -6.31 8.51
CA GLU A 333 21.18 -5.83 9.59
C GLU A 333 21.10 -4.30 9.74
N ALA A 334 21.01 -3.55 8.63
CA ALA A 334 20.89 -2.08 8.65
C ALA A 334 19.57 -1.60 9.26
N ALA A 335 18.43 -2.17 8.86
CA ALA A 335 17.11 -1.77 9.33
C ALA A 335 16.94 -2.04 10.83
N ILE A 336 17.43 -3.18 11.33
CA ILE A 336 17.46 -3.47 12.77
C ILE A 336 18.34 -2.45 13.52
N CYS A 337 19.53 -2.13 13.00
CA CYS A 337 20.42 -1.16 13.65
C CYS A 337 19.75 0.22 13.77
N ALA A 338 19.19 0.73 12.67
CA ALA A 338 18.54 2.03 12.63
C ALA A 338 17.32 2.09 13.57
N ALA A 339 16.47 1.07 13.55
CA ALA A 339 15.29 1.03 14.41
C ALA A 339 15.63 0.91 15.91
N VAL A 340 16.69 0.17 16.27
CA VAL A 340 17.15 0.06 17.65
C VAL A 340 17.83 1.34 18.13
N GLU A 341 18.57 2.03 17.25
CA GLU A 341 19.16 3.35 17.52
C GLU A 341 18.06 4.41 17.77
N GLU A 342 17.08 4.50 16.88
CA GLU A 342 15.91 5.37 16.99
C GLU A 342 15.12 5.13 18.30
N GLY A 343 14.84 3.85 18.62
CA GLY A 343 14.13 3.52 19.84
C GLY A 343 14.89 3.85 21.12
N ARG A 344 16.23 3.69 21.11
CA ARG A 344 17.12 4.05 22.22
C ARG A 344 17.32 5.55 22.39
N ALA A 345 17.09 6.36 21.35
CA ALA A 345 17.15 7.81 21.43
C ALA A 345 16.05 8.40 22.35
N VAL A 346 14.96 7.66 22.59
CA VAL A 346 13.86 8.09 23.47
C VAL A 346 14.26 7.98 24.96
N PRO A 347 14.35 9.10 25.71
CA PRO A 347 14.77 9.06 27.10
C PRO A 347 13.88 8.16 27.98
N GLY A 348 14.50 7.26 28.72
CA GLY A 348 13.81 6.35 29.65
C GLY A 348 13.35 5.01 29.05
N LYS A 349 13.31 4.84 27.73
CA LYS A 349 12.97 3.55 27.08
C LYS A 349 14.20 2.66 26.91
N ARG A 350 14.57 1.93 27.96
CA ARG A 350 15.67 0.93 27.91
C ARG A 350 15.24 -0.46 27.42
N GLU A 351 13.95 -0.73 27.47
CA GLU A 351 13.33 -1.97 27.03
C GLU A 351 12.11 -1.59 26.20
N PHE A 352 12.07 -2.06 24.96
CA PHE A 352 10.98 -1.79 24.02
C PHE A 352 10.95 -2.86 22.93
N ARG A 353 9.82 -2.90 22.22
CA ARG A 353 9.60 -3.76 21.08
C ARG A 353 9.64 -2.95 19.80
N VAL A 354 10.09 -3.59 18.72
CA VAL A 354 10.16 -3.02 17.39
C VAL A 354 9.50 -3.99 16.41
N VAL A 355 8.76 -3.48 15.44
CA VAL A 355 8.45 -4.18 14.19
C VAL A 355 9.18 -3.43 13.09
N VAL A 356 10.20 -4.07 12.51
CA VAL A 356 10.76 -3.65 11.22
C VAL A 356 9.83 -4.23 10.16
N PHE A 357 9.16 -3.38 9.39
CA PHE A 357 8.02 -3.76 8.55
C PHE A 357 8.26 -3.41 7.08
N SER A 358 8.16 -4.44 6.23
CA SER A 358 7.89 -4.37 4.79
C SER A 358 6.52 -5.03 4.55
N ILE A 359 5.87 -4.69 3.43
CA ILE A 359 4.58 -5.29 3.05
C ILE A 359 4.70 -6.80 2.77
N ARG A 360 5.90 -7.32 2.44
CA ARG A 360 6.16 -8.77 2.30
C ARG A 360 6.71 -9.43 3.58
N HIS A 361 7.51 -8.71 4.37
CA HIS A 361 8.36 -9.28 5.42
C HIS A 361 8.35 -8.40 6.66
N PHE A 362 8.37 -9.01 7.85
CA PHE A 362 8.53 -8.25 9.08
C PHE A 362 9.46 -8.96 10.07
N ILE A 363 10.21 -8.15 10.79
CA ILE A 363 11.13 -8.60 11.83
C ILE A 363 10.63 -8.06 13.16
N LEU A 364 10.25 -8.97 14.05
CA LEU A 364 9.88 -8.68 15.42
C LEU A 364 11.15 -8.61 16.26
N VAL A 365 11.48 -7.45 16.82
CA VAL A 365 12.67 -7.29 17.68
C VAL A 365 12.24 -6.90 19.09
N GLN A 366 12.72 -7.63 20.09
CA GLN A 366 12.63 -7.25 21.49
C GLN A 366 14.01 -6.79 21.97
N THR A 367 14.07 -5.55 22.47
CA THR A 367 15.29 -4.96 23.02
C THR A 367 15.28 -5.06 24.54
N VAL A 368 16.39 -5.52 25.13
CA VAL A 368 16.57 -5.60 26.58
C VAL A 368 17.93 -5.03 26.94
N THR A 369 17.96 -3.76 27.36
CA THR A 369 19.18 -3.00 27.66
C THR A 369 20.13 -2.92 26.44
N ALA A 370 21.26 -3.64 26.46
CA ALA A 370 22.24 -3.69 25.37
C ALA A 370 21.92 -4.75 24.31
N GLU A 371 21.28 -5.85 24.69
CA GLU A 371 21.01 -6.99 23.80
C GLU A 371 19.71 -6.83 23.02
N ILE A 372 19.65 -7.48 21.86
CA ILE A 372 18.42 -7.67 21.10
C ILE A 372 18.15 -9.15 20.86
N SER A 373 16.87 -9.49 20.81
CA SER A 373 16.41 -10.78 20.32
C SER A 373 15.36 -10.56 19.24
N TYR A 374 15.36 -11.39 18.20
CA TYR A 374 14.53 -11.16 17.02
C TYR A 374 13.91 -12.44 16.46
N LEU A 375 12.79 -12.27 15.76
CA LEU A 375 12.13 -13.28 14.95
C LEU A 375 11.80 -12.65 13.58
N ASP A 376 12.21 -13.31 12.50
CA ASP A 376 11.91 -12.91 11.12
C ASP A 376 10.72 -13.74 10.59
N THR A 377 9.80 -13.13 9.85
CA THR A 377 8.56 -13.77 9.41
C THR A 377 8.01 -13.08 8.14
N GLN A 378 7.30 -13.84 7.31
CA GLN A 378 6.66 -13.35 6.08
C GLN A 378 5.18 -13.03 6.33
N LEU A 379 4.66 -12.01 5.67
CA LEU A 379 3.21 -11.82 5.53
C LEU A 379 2.70 -12.72 4.41
N SER A 380 1.48 -13.22 4.59
CA SER A 380 0.80 -14.11 3.65
C SER A 380 0.86 -13.59 2.21
N GLU A 381 1.45 -14.38 1.30
CA GLU A 381 1.12 -14.28 -0.12
C GLU A 381 -0.19 -15.04 -0.32
N GLN A 382 -1.27 -14.32 -0.67
CA GLN A 382 -2.47 -14.96 -1.21
C GLN A 382 -2.05 -15.60 -2.54
N SER A 383 -2.03 -16.93 -2.57
CA SER A 383 -1.71 -17.68 -3.79
C SER A 383 -2.67 -17.23 -4.89
N GLU A 384 -2.14 -16.72 -6.01
CA GLU A 384 -2.92 -16.49 -7.23
C GLU A 384 -3.68 -17.79 -7.52
N SER A 385 -5.02 -17.74 -7.47
CA SER A 385 -5.81 -18.87 -7.90
C SER A 385 -5.68 -19.01 -9.42
N GLU A 386 -5.54 -20.23 -9.94
CA GLU A 386 -5.31 -20.48 -11.38
C GLU A 386 -6.55 -20.20 -12.28
N GLN A 387 -7.30 -19.13 -11.99
CA GLN A 387 -8.48 -18.70 -12.73
C GLN A 387 -8.32 -17.28 -13.26
N HIS A 388 -7.27 -17.03 -14.05
CA HIS A 388 -7.33 -16.27 -15.31
C HIS A 388 -5.92 -16.19 -15.92
N LYS A 389 -5.62 -17.02 -16.94
CA LYS A 389 -4.33 -16.96 -17.66
C LYS A 389 -4.23 -15.70 -18.52
N SER A 390 -3.74 -14.62 -17.91
CA SER A 390 -3.25 -13.43 -18.62
C SER A 390 -1.98 -13.77 -19.41
N LEU A 391 -1.83 -13.22 -20.62
CA LEU A 391 -0.65 -13.36 -21.47
C LEU A 391 0.61 -12.66 -20.90
N PHE A 392 0.47 -11.92 -19.79
CA PHE A 392 1.55 -11.17 -19.14
C PHE A 392 1.90 -11.69 -17.73
N GLN A 393 1.49 -12.90 -17.38
CA GLN A 393 1.77 -13.48 -16.06
C GLN A 393 3.30 -13.62 -15.87
N ARG A 394 3.81 -12.97 -14.82
CA ARG A 394 5.21 -13.09 -14.38
C ARG A 394 5.47 -14.56 -14.06
N SER A 395 6.53 -15.14 -14.64
CA SER A 395 6.82 -16.55 -14.39
C SER A 395 7.17 -16.76 -12.92
N THR A 396 6.31 -17.47 -12.18
CA THR A 396 6.54 -17.89 -10.78
C THR A 396 7.81 -18.75 -10.64
N THR A 397 8.28 -19.34 -11.74
CA THR A 397 9.56 -20.03 -11.83
C THR A 397 10.77 -19.09 -11.71
N LEU A 398 10.62 -17.79 -12.02
CA LEU A 398 11.69 -16.80 -11.87
C LEU A 398 11.81 -16.32 -10.42
N GLU A 399 10.71 -16.10 -9.70
CA GLU A 399 10.74 -15.69 -8.28
C GLU A 399 11.32 -16.80 -7.39
N ASN A 400 11.04 -18.07 -7.70
CA ASN A 400 11.70 -19.22 -7.09
C ASN A 400 13.19 -19.40 -7.48
N SER A 401 13.67 -18.71 -8.53
CA SER A 401 15.07 -18.81 -9.00
C SER A 401 16.02 -17.79 -8.36
N VAL A 402 15.50 -16.75 -7.70
CA VAL A 402 16.27 -15.70 -7.02
C VAL A 402 16.66 -16.18 -5.60
N ASN A 403 17.38 -17.30 -5.58
CA ASN A 403 17.78 -18.01 -4.38
C ASN A 403 19.08 -17.40 -3.81
N TYR A 404 18.96 -16.29 -3.07
CA TYR A 404 20.09 -15.60 -2.43
C TYR A 404 20.53 -16.22 -1.09
N GLY A 405 20.07 -17.43 -0.77
CA GLY A 405 20.53 -18.20 0.37
C GLY A 405 21.89 -18.85 0.12
N GLY A 406 22.89 -18.48 0.92
CA GLY A 406 24.03 -19.39 1.16
C GLY A 406 23.56 -20.71 1.79
N PRO A 407 24.41 -21.75 1.87
CA PRO A 407 23.99 -23.07 2.33
C PRO A 407 23.38 -23.03 3.74
N GLY A 408 22.07 -23.23 3.85
CA GLY A 408 21.35 -23.27 5.14
C GLY A 408 20.04 -22.46 5.26
N HIS A 409 19.61 -21.71 4.23
CA HIS A 409 18.44 -20.80 4.34
C HIS A 409 17.23 -21.13 3.43
N SER A 410 17.18 -22.29 2.77
CA SER A 410 16.15 -22.61 1.76
C SER A 410 14.77 -23.06 2.28
N ASP A 411 14.63 -23.38 3.57
CA ASP A 411 13.49 -24.18 4.08
C ASP A 411 12.61 -23.39 5.08
N TRP A 412 12.13 -22.19 4.69
CA TRP A 412 11.30 -21.34 5.57
C TRP A 412 10.12 -20.67 4.84
N VAL A 413 9.21 -21.48 4.29
CA VAL A 413 7.84 -21.04 3.95
C VAL A 413 6.90 -21.72 4.94
N SER A 414 6.51 -20.99 5.98
CA SER A 414 5.50 -21.42 6.95
C SER A 414 4.09 -21.17 6.43
N ASP A 415 3.12 -21.93 6.95
CA ASP A 415 1.71 -21.89 6.54
C ASP A 415 1.11 -20.47 6.58
N HIS A 416 0.34 -20.13 5.54
CA HIS A 416 0.18 -18.74 5.08
C HIS A 416 -0.61 -17.83 6.04
N GLN A 417 -1.42 -18.39 6.95
CA GLN A 417 -2.15 -17.60 7.96
C GLN A 417 -1.29 -17.16 9.15
N HIS A 418 -0.20 -17.89 9.47
CA HIS A 418 0.58 -17.64 10.70
C HIS A 418 1.26 -16.27 10.75
N GLY A 419 1.62 -15.67 9.62
CA GLY A 419 2.34 -14.39 9.60
C GLY A 419 1.56 -13.25 10.28
N PHE A 420 0.28 -13.09 9.95
CA PHE A 420 -0.55 -12.07 10.58
C PHE A 420 -0.79 -12.37 12.07
N GLU A 421 -1.04 -13.63 12.42
CA GLU A 421 -1.31 -14.06 13.80
C GLU A 421 -0.10 -13.82 14.71
N VAL A 422 1.11 -14.18 14.25
CA VAL A 422 2.38 -13.92 14.95
C VAL A 422 2.59 -12.43 15.20
N LEU A 423 2.34 -11.57 14.20
CA LEU A 423 2.41 -10.13 14.34
C LEU A 423 1.36 -9.60 15.34
N ALA A 424 0.15 -10.14 15.32
CA ALA A 424 -0.93 -9.75 16.23
C ALA A 424 -0.66 -10.15 17.69
N HIS A 425 -0.18 -11.37 17.94
CA HIS A 425 0.26 -11.79 19.26
C HIS A 425 1.44 -10.95 19.78
N PHE A 426 2.32 -10.48 18.90
CA PHE A 426 3.41 -9.58 19.29
C PHE A 426 2.92 -8.20 19.77
N PHE A 427 1.89 -7.62 19.12
CA PHE A 427 1.23 -6.41 19.60
C PHE A 427 0.44 -6.64 20.90
N LEU A 428 -0.38 -7.68 20.96
CA LEU A 428 -1.21 -7.98 22.13
C LEU A 428 -0.38 -8.25 23.38
N SER A 429 0.74 -8.97 23.25
CA SER A 429 1.67 -9.21 24.36
C SER A 429 2.54 -7.99 24.71
N ALA A 430 2.48 -6.90 23.95
CA ALA A 430 3.09 -5.61 24.28
C ALA A 430 2.14 -4.69 25.09
N CYS A 431 0.85 -5.04 25.14
CA CYS A 431 -0.14 -4.38 25.99
C CYS A 431 -0.08 -4.91 27.42
N SER A 432 -0.26 -4.03 28.40
CA SER A 432 -0.40 -4.44 29.81
C SER A 432 -1.65 -5.31 29.99
N PRO A 433 -1.61 -6.40 30.78
CA PRO A 433 -2.72 -7.37 30.85
C PRO A 433 -4.07 -6.76 31.27
N SER A 434 -4.07 -5.66 32.02
CA SER A 434 -5.28 -4.91 32.40
C SER A 434 -5.98 -4.19 31.24
N LYS A 435 -5.31 -3.98 30.10
CA LYS A 435 -5.92 -3.46 28.87
C LYS A 435 -6.53 -4.58 28.03
N THR A 436 -5.82 -5.70 27.86
CA THR A 436 -6.27 -6.84 27.02
C THR A 436 -7.64 -7.36 27.46
N GLN A 437 -7.87 -7.46 28.78
CA GLN A 437 -9.15 -7.89 29.35
C GLN A 437 -10.30 -6.85 29.19
N ARG A 438 -10.00 -5.60 28.83
CA ARG A 438 -11.03 -4.61 28.45
C ARG A 438 -11.33 -4.65 26.95
N LEU A 439 -10.33 -4.93 26.12
CA LEU A 439 -10.48 -5.09 24.68
C LEU A 439 -11.39 -6.28 24.34
N SER A 440 -11.18 -7.41 25.00
CA SER A 440 -12.07 -8.58 24.89
C SER A 440 -13.53 -8.23 25.18
N ASN A 441 -13.77 -7.47 26.25
CA ASN A 441 -15.12 -7.21 26.74
C ASN A 441 -15.90 -6.20 25.89
N ALA A 442 -15.19 -5.34 25.13
CA ALA A 442 -15.82 -4.43 24.18
C ALA A 442 -16.30 -5.16 22.91
N LEU A 443 -15.55 -6.18 22.48
CA LEU A 443 -15.81 -6.94 21.25
C LEU A 443 -16.65 -8.21 21.49
N SER A 444 -16.80 -8.65 22.74
CA SER A 444 -17.70 -9.77 23.11
C SER A 444 -19.19 -9.40 23.14
N THR A 445 -19.56 -8.20 22.64
CA THR A 445 -20.96 -7.89 22.33
C THR A 445 -21.30 -8.65 21.04
N PRO A 446 -22.22 -9.64 21.06
CA PRO A 446 -22.31 -10.60 19.97
C PRO A 446 -22.82 -9.94 18.68
N VAL A 447 -21.95 -9.82 17.69
CA VAL A 447 -22.34 -9.76 16.28
C VAL A 447 -22.84 -11.17 15.93
N VAL A 448 -24.15 -11.33 15.90
CA VAL A 448 -24.77 -12.60 15.50
C VAL A 448 -24.64 -12.71 13.98
N LEU A 449 -23.64 -13.46 13.53
CA LEU A 449 -23.68 -14.04 12.18
C LEU A 449 -24.85 -15.02 12.15
N ALA A 450 -25.98 -14.56 11.63
CA ALA A 450 -27.13 -15.41 11.40
C ALA A 450 -26.90 -16.19 10.09
N ASP A 451 -26.72 -17.51 10.20
CA ASP A 451 -26.76 -18.41 9.04
C ASP A 451 -28.10 -18.21 8.30
N GLY A 452 -28.03 -17.72 7.06
CA GLY A 452 -29.17 -17.47 6.17
C GLY A 452 -29.01 -18.25 4.87
N HIS A 453 -29.95 -19.18 4.62
CA HIS A 453 -30.02 -20.06 3.44
C HIS A 453 -30.39 -19.34 2.14
#